data_AF-A0A519WSB2-F1
#
_entry.id   AF-A0A519WSB2-F1
#
_cell.length_a   1.000
_cell.length_b   1.000
_cell.length_c   1.000
_cell.angle_alpha   90.00
_cell.angle_beta   90.00
_cell.angle_gamma   90.00
#
_symmetry.space_group_name_H-M   'P 1'
#
loop_
_entity.id
_entity.type
_entity.pdbx_description
1 polymer ?
#
loop_
_entity_poly.entity_id
_entity_poly.type
_entity_poly.pdbx_seq_one_letter_code
_entity_poly.pdbx_strand_id
1 'polypeptide(L)'
;MRKLSSFLLLSGMALVTNFAYAQYPVIPEAMEKKADSLLNEIERKSELQFLKVKHIIDAEAKLGKPYIPWAAKPDDLPQSKLLAFPGAEGGGAYSFGGRGGKVYVVTSLADSGPGTLREACEQGGARIVVFNVSGIIQLKTPLIIRAPYITIAGQSAPGDGICVAGESVWLNTHDVVIRFMRFRRGATDVTRRDDAIGGNPVG
;
A
#
# COMPACT_ATOMS: atom_id res chain seq x y z
N MET A 1 84.67 -5.25 22.53
CA MET A 1 83.71 -4.20 22.13
C MET A 1 82.81 -4.73 21.02
N ARG A 2 81.52 -4.31 21.04
CA ARG A 2 80.41 -4.49 20.05
C ARG A 2 79.54 -5.75 20.27
N LYS A 3 78.41 -5.63 21.00
CA LYS A 3 77.05 -5.07 20.69
C LYS A 3 76.14 -6.14 20.03
N LEU A 4 75.19 -6.76 20.75
CA LEU A 4 73.72 -6.48 20.76
C LEU A 4 73.17 -6.10 19.36
N SER A 5 72.15 -6.75 18.78
CA SER A 5 70.72 -6.73 19.19
C SER A 5 69.92 -7.65 18.23
N SER A 6 69.04 -8.53 18.72
CA SER A 6 67.57 -8.39 18.80
C SER A 6 66.76 -8.83 17.56
N PHE A 7 66.04 -9.93 17.80
CA PHE A 7 64.81 -10.40 17.16
C PHE A 7 63.77 -9.29 16.93
N LEU A 8 63.10 -9.29 15.77
CA LEU A 8 61.65 -9.05 15.61
C LEU A 8 61.28 -9.09 14.11
N LEU A 9 60.84 -10.25 13.63
CA LEU A 9 60.15 -10.38 12.34
C LEU A 9 58.66 -10.10 12.59
N LEU A 10 58.23 -8.86 12.36
CA LEU A 10 56.81 -8.50 12.34
C LEU A 10 56.17 -9.07 11.06
N SER A 11 55.40 -10.14 11.21
CA SER A 11 54.47 -10.63 10.18
C SER A 11 53.30 -9.64 10.06
N GLY A 12 53.37 -8.75 9.07
CA GLY A 12 52.25 -7.86 8.70
C GLY A 12 51.14 -8.66 8.02
N MET A 13 50.10 -9.03 8.78
CA MET A 13 48.88 -9.61 8.22
C MET A 13 48.07 -8.46 7.61
N ALA A 14 48.18 -8.28 6.30
CA ALA A 14 47.35 -7.33 5.56
C ALA A 14 45.89 -7.81 5.60
N LEU A 15 45.06 -7.13 6.39
CA LEU A 15 43.61 -7.25 6.33
C LEU A 15 43.14 -6.78 4.96
N VAL A 16 42.92 -7.72 4.05
CA VAL A 16 42.21 -7.46 2.78
C VAL A 16 40.75 -7.28 3.14
N THR A 17 40.31 -6.04 3.30
CA THR A 17 38.89 -5.72 3.41
C THR A 17 38.27 -5.91 2.04
N ASN A 18 37.62 -7.07 1.84
CA ASN A 18 36.74 -7.28 0.70
C ASN A 18 35.53 -6.35 0.82
N PHE A 19 35.55 -5.23 0.10
CA PHE A 19 34.36 -4.44 -0.15
C PHE A 19 33.45 -5.24 -1.08
N ALA A 20 32.42 -5.87 -0.52
CA ALA A 20 31.33 -6.43 -1.32
C ALA A 20 30.43 -5.26 -1.77
N TYR A 21 30.50 -4.90 -3.04
CA TYR A 21 29.49 -4.01 -3.63
C TYR A 21 28.18 -4.80 -3.76
N ALA A 22 27.10 -4.27 -3.19
CA ALA A 22 25.78 -4.81 -3.43
C ALA A 22 25.44 -4.61 -4.92
N GLN A 23 25.46 -5.68 -5.71
CA GLN A 23 25.14 -5.64 -7.13
C GLN A 23 23.61 -5.64 -7.29
N TYR A 24 22.99 -4.46 -7.31
CA TYR A 24 21.61 -4.35 -7.78
C TYR A 24 21.58 -4.55 -9.31
N PRO A 25 20.62 -5.31 -9.86
CA PRO A 25 20.50 -5.47 -11.31
C PRO A 25 20.26 -4.12 -11.97
N VAL A 26 21.07 -3.80 -12.99
CA VAL A 26 20.85 -2.63 -13.83
C VAL A 26 19.73 -2.96 -14.82
N ILE A 27 18.65 -2.18 -14.79
CA ILE A 27 17.51 -2.36 -15.68
C ILE A 27 17.85 -1.73 -17.04
N PRO A 28 17.63 -2.43 -18.18
CA PRO A 28 17.81 -1.81 -19.49
C PRO A 28 16.84 -0.65 -19.71
N GLU A 29 17.32 0.47 -20.26
CA GLU A 29 16.54 1.70 -20.47
C GLU A 29 15.23 1.48 -21.25
N ALA A 30 15.24 0.61 -22.26
CA ALA A 30 14.02 0.28 -23.02
C ALA A 30 12.95 -0.42 -22.17
N MET A 31 13.38 -1.23 -21.20
CA MET A 31 12.50 -1.93 -20.27
C MET A 31 11.91 -0.96 -19.25
N GLU A 32 12.74 -0.07 -18.72
CA GLU A 32 12.36 1.02 -17.82
C GLU A 32 11.32 1.94 -18.48
N LYS A 33 11.61 2.49 -19.67
CA LYS A 33 10.66 3.35 -20.41
C LYS A 33 9.31 2.68 -20.66
N LYS A 34 9.31 1.38 -20.93
CA LYS A 34 8.07 0.61 -21.12
C LYS A 34 7.28 0.49 -19.82
N ALA A 35 7.96 0.20 -18.70
CA ALA A 35 7.35 0.15 -17.38
C ALA A 35 6.77 1.51 -16.99
N ASP A 36 7.53 2.59 -17.17
CA ASP A 36 7.11 3.97 -16.89
C ASP A 36 5.88 4.35 -17.72
N SER A 37 5.89 4.04 -19.02
CA SER A 37 4.74 4.31 -19.89
C SER A 37 3.48 3.57 -19.42
N LEU A 38 3.61 2.32 -18.95
CA LEU A 38 2.49 1.55 -18.44
C LEU A 38 1.97 2.14 -17.13
N LEU A 39 2.88 2.52 -16.22
CA LEU A 39 2.53 3.14 -14.94
C LEU A 39 1.81 4.48 -15.14
N ASN A 40 2.31 5.32 -16.04
CA ASN A 40 1.66 6.58 -16.40
C ASN A 40 0.23 6.37 -16.92
N GLU A 41 -0.02 5.30 -17.68
CA GLU A 41 -1.38 4.98 -18.14
C GLU A 41 -2.29 4.52 -16.98
N ILE A 42 -1.76 3.72 -16.06
CA ILE A 42 -2.46 3.24 -14.86
C ILE A 42 -2.82 4.43 -13.97
N GLU A 43 -1.87 5.32 -13.69
CA GLU A 43 -2.09 6.53 -12.90
C GLU A 43 -3.11 7.45 -13.55
N ARG A 44 -3.02 7.65 -14.88
CA ARG A 44 -4.01 8.44 -15.63
C ARG A 44 -5.42 7.86 -15.49
N LYS A 45 -5.58 6.53 -15.59
CA LYS A 45 -6.89 5.87 -15.39
C LYS A 45 -7.40 6.06 -13.95
N SER A 46 -6.51 5.93 -12.97
CA SER A 46 -6.81 6.17 -11.56
C SER A 46 -7.23 7.62 -11.29
N GLU A 47 -6.56 8.59 -11.91
CA GLU A 47 -6.93 10.02 -11.86
C GLU A 47 -8.32 10.26 -12.43
N LEU A 48 -8.59 9.73 -13.62
CA LEU A 48 -9.92 9.84 -14.23
C LEU A 48 -11.02 9.22 -13.36
N GLN A 49 -10.75 8.10 -12.68
CA GLN A 49 -11.72 7.55 -11.74
C GLN A 49 -11.93 8.43 -10.52
N PHE A 50 -10.84 8.91 -9.92
CA PHE A 50 -10.90 9.79 -8.77
C PHE A 50 -11.70 11.05 -9.07
N LEU A 51 -11.49 11.67 -10.24
CA LEU A 51 -12.25 12.85 -10.68
C LEU A 51 -13.75 12.57 -10.80
N LYS A 52 -14.14 11.37 -11.26
CA LYS A 52 -15.57 10.98 -11.33
C LYS A 52 -16.20 10.95 -9.94
N VAL A 53 -15.51 10.42 -8.94
CA VAL A 53 -16.05 10.26 -7.58
C VAL A 53 -15.76 11.47 -6.68
N LYS A 54 -14.96 12.43 -7.13
CA LYS A 54 -14.54 13.60 -6.34
C LYS A 54 -15.71 14.41 -5.78
N HIS A 55 -16.79 14.54 -6.54
CA HIS A 55 -17.98 15.27 -6.09
C HIS A 55 -18.61 14.66 -4.81
N ILE A 56 -18.51 13.35 -4.62
CA ILE A 56 -18.98 12.65 -3.41
C ILE A 56 -18.07 12.99 -2.23
N ILE A 57 -16.76 12.99 -2.45
CA ILE A 57 -15.76 13.35 -1.44
C ILE A 57 -15.96 14.80 -1.00
N ASP A 58 -16.14 15.73 -1.95
CA ASP A 58 -16.39 17.13 -1.66
C ASP A 58 -17.72 17.34 -0.90
N ALA A 59 -18.73 16.50 -1.14
CA ALA A 59 -19.98 16.53 -0.40
C ALA A 59 -19.82 16.02 1.03
N GLU A 60 -19.12 14.90 1.24
CA GLU A 60 -18.86 14.38 2.59
C GLU A 60 -17.91 15.26 3.41
N ALA A 61 -16.99 15.97 2.74
CA ALA A 61 -16.13 16.96 3.39
C ALA A 61 -16.96 18.03 4.12
N LYS A 62 -18.07 18.48 3.52
CA LYS A 62 -19.00 19.44 4.15
C LYS A 62 -19.76 18.84 5.34
N LEU A 63 -19.87 17.51 5.40
CA LEU A 63 -20.50 16.75 6.48
C LEU A 63 -19.51 16.35 7.59
N GLY A 64 -18.30 16.91 7.59
CA GLY A 64 -17.30 16.67 8.63
C GLY A 64 -16.33 15.52 8.35
N LYS A 65 -16.25 15.04 7.10
CA LYS A 65 -15.26 14.06 6.64
C LYS A 65 -14.34 14.66 5.57
N PRO A 66 -13.48 15.62 5.94
CA PRO A 66 -12.65 16.33 4.97
C PRO A 66 -11.62 15.42 4.31
N TYR A 67 -11.33 15.65 3.04
CA TYR A 67 -10.15 15.09 2.39
C TYR A 67 -8.97 16.06 2.51
N ILE A 68 -7.91 15.63 3.21
CA ILE A 68 -6.74 16.45 3.56
C ILE A 68 -5.48 15.78 2.99
N PRO A 69 -5.18 15.95 1.69
CA PRO A 69 -4.05 15.28 1.05
C PRO A 69 -2.66 15.81 1.47
N TRP A 70 -2.60 16.94 2.18
CA TRP A 70 -1.35 17.55 2.65
C TRP A 70 -1.04 17.27 4.12
N ALA A 71 -1.83 16.43 4.80
CA ALA A 71 -1.55 16.04 6.18
C ALA A 71 -0.23 15.24 6.26
N ALA A 72 0.61 15.56 7.23
CA ALA A 72 1.92 14.94 7.41
C ALA A 72 2.08 14.26 8.77
N LYS A 73 1.20 14.58 9.72
CA LYS A 73 1.16 14.00 11.06
C LYS A 73 -0.26 13.54 11.39
N PRO A 74 -0.41 12.59 12.35
CA PRO A 74 -1.73 12.09 12.69
C PRO A 74 -2.66 13.21 13.19
N ASP A 75 -2.11 14.18 13.92
CA ASP A 75 -2.87 15.32 14.46
C ASP A 75 -3.37 16.30 13.40
N ASP A 76 -2.82 16.26 12.18
CA ASP A 76 -3.31 17.07 11.05
C ASP A 76 -4.66 16.54 10.52
N LEU A 77 -5.00 15.29 10.87
CA LEU A 77 -6.23 14.63 10.50
C LEU A 77 -7.23 14.65 11.67
N PRO A 78 -8.54 14.80 11.40
CA PRO A 78 -9.55 14.59 12.41
C PRO A 78 -9.41 13.20 13.04
N GLN A 79 -9.44 13.14 14.37
CA GLN A 79 -9.36 11.87 15.12
C GLN A 79 -10.73 11.46 15.65
N SER A 80 -11.04 10.17 15.54
CA SER A 80 -12.27 9.60 16.08
C SER A 80 -12.23 9.51 17.60
N LYS A 81 -13.38 9.67 18.28
CA LYS A 81 -13.48 9.42 19.73
C LYS A 81 -13.37 7.94 20.11
N LEU A 82 -13.61 7.06 19.15
CA LEU A 82 -13.55 5.62 19.33
C LEU A 82 -12.38 5.08 18.54
N LEU A 83 -11.71 4.05 19.07
CA LEU A 83 -10.71 3.30 18.32
C LEU A 83 -11.29 2.80 16.99
N ALA A 84 -10.43 2.73 15.97
CA ALA A 84 -10.76 2.21 14.64
C ALA A 84 -11.30 0.78 14.75
N PHE A 85 -10.74 0.00 15.67
CA PHE A 85 -11.22 -1.32 16.08
C PHE A 85 -10.79 -1.63 17.53
N PRO A 86 -11.41 -2.61 18.21
CA PRO A 86 -10.98 -3.04 19.53
C PRO A 86 -9.50 -3.45 19.53
N GLY A 87 -8.70 -2.80 20.37
CA GLY A 87 -7.25 -3.02 20.46
C GLY A 87 -6.41 -2.30 19.41
N ALA A 88 -6.95 -1.31 18.69
CA ALA A 88 -6.14 -0.47 17.81
C ALA A 88 -5.18 0.41 18.64
N GLU A 89 -3.92 0.49 18.21
CA GLU A 89 -2.83 1.23 18.88
C GLU A 89 -2.01 2.04 17.87
N GLY A 90 -1.18 2.97 18.36
CA GLY A 90 -0.32 3.82 17.53
C GLY A 90 -1.02 5.01 16.87
N GLY A 91 -0.34 5.69 15.94
CA GLY A 91 -0.83 6.94 15.31
C GLY A 91 -2.10 6.77 14.48
N GLY A 92 -2.40 5.55 14.01
CA GLY A 92 -3.63 5.23 13.28
C GLY A 92 -4.78 4.72 14.15
N ALA A 93 -4.61 4.64 15.48
CA ALA A 93 -5.56 4.00 16.38
C ALA A 93 -6.97 4.59 16.33
N TYR A 94 -7.07 5.89 16.06
CA TYR A 94 -8.32 6.66 16.05
C TYR A 94 -8.78 7.04 14.64
N SER A 95 -8.29 6.36 13.61
CA SER A 95 -8.82 6.54 12.25
C SER A 95 -10.32 6.26 12.20
N PHE A 96 -11.05 7.07 11.44
CA PHE A 96 -12.48 6.85 11.21
C PHE A 96 -12.76 5.61 10.35
N GLY A 97 -11.81 5.23 9.48
CA GLY A 97 -12.04 4.27 8.42
C GLY A 97 -13.32 4.57 7.64
N GLY A 98 -14.10 3.54 7.32
CA GLY A 98 -15.37 3.64 6.62
C GLY A 98 -16.60 3.91 7.48
N ARG A 99 -16.45 4.28 8.76
CA ARG A 99 -17.58 4.34 9.71
C ARG A 99 -18.70 5.29 9.24
N GLY A 100 -19.94 4.83 9.31
CA GLY A 100 -21.12 5.58 8.85
C GLY A 100 -21.19 5.74 7.33
N GLY A 101 -20.34 5.02 6.59
CA GLY A 101 -20.31 5.00 5.15
C GLY A 101 -21.19 3.92 4.53
N LYS A 102 -21.16 3.85 3.20
CA LYS A 102 -21.89 2.82 2.42
C LYS A 102 -21.18 1.47 2.52
N VAL A 103 -21.95 0.39 2.63
CA VAL A 103 -21.41 -0.98 2.59
C VAL A 103 -21.30 -1.46 1.15
N TYR A 104 -20.13 -1.93 0.75
CA TYR A 104 -19.87 -2.59 -0.52
C TYR A 104 -19.59 -4.08 -0.27
N VAL A 105 -20.41 -4.93 -0.88
CA VAL A 105 -20.24 -6.39 -0.79
C VAL A 105 -19.50 -6.87 -2.02
N VAL A 106 -18.28 -7.37 -1.83
CA VAL A 106 -17.50 -8.01 -2.89
C VAL A 106 -18.07 -9.40 -3.13
N THR A 107 -18.51 -9.66 -4.35
CA THR A 107 -19.13 -10.91 -4.80
C THR A 107 -18.35 -11.59 -5.93
N SER A 108 -17.24 -11.00 -6.38
CA SER A 108 -16.41 -11.52 -7.47
C SER A 108 -14.93 -11.42 -7.13
N LEU A 109 -14.16 -12.44 -7.52
CA LEU A 109 -12.70 -12.48 -7.42
C LEU A 109 -11.99 -11.86 -8.63
N ALA A 110 -12.75 -11.36 -9.61
CA ALA A 110 -12.18 -10.67 -10.76
C ALA A 110 -11.47 -9.37 -10.36
N ASP A 111 -10.47 -8.98 -11.14
CA ASP A 111 -9.68 -7.77 -10.92
C ASP A 111 -10.48 -6.48 -11.08
N SER A 112 -11.48 -6.45 -11.99
CA SER A 112 -12.26 -5.26 -12.30
C SER A 112 -13.68 -5.62 -12.75
N GLY A 113 -14.58 -4.64 -12.68
CA GLY A 113 -15.99 -4.78 -13.03
C GLY A 113 -16.90 -4.86 -11.79
N PRO A 114 -18.20 -5.05 -12.00
CA PRO A 114 -19.20 -5.05 -10.92
C PRO A 114 -18.94 -6.15 -9.88
N GLY A 115 -19.10 -5.80 -8.60
CA GLY A 115 -18.96 -6.71 -7.46
C GLY A 115 -17.51 -7.07 -7.11
N THR A 116 -16.52 -6.35 -7.65
CA THR A 116 -15.10 -6.60 -7.40
C THR A 116 -14.55 -5.74 -6.27
N LEU A 117 -13.43 -6.15 -5.67
CA LEU A 117 -12.70 -5.34 -4.70
C LEU A 117 -12.26 -3.99 -5.29
N ARG A 118 -11.81 -3.99 -6.56
CA ARG A 118 -11.37 -2.76 -7.23
C ARG A 118 -12.49 -1.74 -7.33
N GLU A 119 -13.67 -2.17 -7.78
CA GLU A 119 -14.82 -1.28 -7.87
C GLU A 119 -15.11 -0.62 -6.51
N ALA A 120 -15.17 -1.41 -5.43
CA ALA A 120 -15.43 -0.91 -4.08
C ALA A 120 -14.34 0.07 -3.58
N CYS A 121 -13.08 -0.22 -3.87
CA CYS A 121 -11.94 0.61 -3.49
C CYS A 121 -11.87 1.93 -4.28
N GLU A 122 -12.29 1.95 -5.54
CA GLU A 122 -12.27 3.13 -6.41
C GLU A 122 -13.48 4.06 -6.22
N GLN A 123 -14.50 3.65 -5.45
CA GLN A 123 -15.62 4.53 -5.09
C GLN A 123 -15.19 5.68 -4.18
N GLY A 124 -15.89 6.81 -4.28
CA GLY A 124 -15.77 7.93 -3.37
C GLY A 124 -16.66 7.79 -2.14
N GLY A 125 -16.39 8.66 -1.17
CA GLY A 125 -17.10 8.69 0.10
C GLY A 125 -16.69 7.58 1.06
N ALA A 126 -17.18 7.70 2.30
CA ALA A 126 -16.91 6.76 3.34
C ALA A 126 -17.54 5.41 3.01
N ARG A 127 -16.75 4.35 3.16
CA ARG A 127 -17.19 3.02 2.72
C ARG A 127 -16.59 1.87 3.49
N ILE A 128 -17.40 0.83 3.69
CA ILE A 128 -17.00 -0.42 4.33
C ILE A 128 -17.08 -1.53 3.28
N VAL A 129 -15.96 -2.17 3.00
CA VAL A 129 -15.85 -3.29 2.09
C VAL A 129 -15.92 -4.58 2.88
N VAL A 130 -16.91 -5.41 2.55
CA VAL A 130 -17.12 -6.76 3.09
C VAL A 130 -17.13 -7.77 1.95
N PHE A 131 -16.94 -9.05 2.26
CA PHE A 131 -16.74 -10.10 1.27
C PHE A 131 -17.78 -11.20 1.41
N ASN A 132 -18.45 -11.55 0.32
CA ASN A 132 -19.30 -12.75 0.20
C ASN A 132 -18.59 -13.87 -0.59
N VAL A 133 -17.31 -13.69 -0.90
CA VAL A 133 -16.45 -14.63 -1.61
C VAL A 133 -15.13 -14.78 -0.88
N SER A 134 -14.47 -15.91 -1.06
CA SER A 134 -13.17 -16.22 -0.51
C SER A 134 -12.24 -16.76 -1.58
N GLY A 135 -10.93 -16.69 -1.32
CA GLY A 135 -9.90 -17.11 -2.28
C GLY A 135 -8.93 -15.99 -2.62
N ILE A 136 -8.45 -16.00 -3.87
CA ILE A 136 -7.39 -15.10 -4.35
C ILE A 136 -7.98 -14.15 -5.40
N ILE A 137 -7.86 -12.86 -5.13
CA ILE A 137 -8.11 -11.79 -6.12
C ILE A 137 -6.78 -11.53 -6.83
N GLN A 138 -6.70 -11.96 -8.09
CA GLN A 138 -5.52 -11.77 -8.91
C GLN A 138 -5.60 -10.43 -9.64
N LEU A 139 -4.91 -9.43 -9.10
CA LEU A 139 -4.83 -8.11 -9.69
C LEU A 139 -4.02 -8.14 -11.00
N LYS A 140 -4.47 -7.36 -11.99
CA LYS A 140 -3.79 -7.20 -13.29
C LYS A 140 -2.98 -5.92 -13.38
N THR A 141 -3.38 -4.91 -12.62
CA THR A 141 -2.68 -3.64 -12.45
C THR A 141 -2.74 -3.26 -10.96
N PRO A 142 -1.89 -2.34 -10.49
CA PRO A 142 -2.00 -1.79 -9.14
C PRO A 142 -3.43 -1.37 -8.79
N LEU A 143 -3.83 -1.66 -7.55
CA LEU A 143 -5.08 -1.17 -6.99
C LEU A 143 -4.78 0.08 -6.17
N ILE A 144 -5.15 1.25 -6.69
CA ILE A 144 -4.80 2.54 -6.10
C ILE A 144 -6.02 3.11 -5.36
N ILE A 145 -5.94 3.16 -4.03
CA ILE A 145 -6.96 3.73 -3.16
C ILE A 145 -6.64 5.20 -2.93
N ARG A 146 -7.40 6.09 -3.58
CA ARG A 146 -7.22 7.55 -3.49
C ARG A 146 -8.27 8.25 -2.64
N ALA A 147 -9.50 7.73 -2.62
CA ALA A 147 -10.58 8.28 -1.81
C ALA A 147 -10.45 7.83 -0.35
N PRO A 148 -10.43 8.77 0.63
CA PRO A 148 -10.24 8.48 2.06
C PRO A 148 -11.44 7.73 2.66
N TYR A 149 -11.37 7.46 3.96
CA TYR A 149 -12.45 6.91 4.77
C TYR A 149 -12.93 5.53 4.30
N ILE A 150 -12.05 4.55 4.33
CA ILE A 150 -12.35 3.19 3.90
C ILE A 150 -12.00 2.18 4.98
N THR A 151 -12.90 1.21 5.20
CA THR A 151 -12.60 0.01 5.97
C THR A 151 -12.72 -1.22 5.08
N ILE A 152 -11.66 -2.02 4.97
CA ILE A 152 -11.67 -3.32 4.29
C ILE A 152 -11.67 -4.41 5.37
N ALA A 153 -12.81 -5.08 5.51
CA ALA A 153 -13.08 -6.04 6.56
C ALA A 153 -12.94 -7.48 6.06
N GLY A 154 -11.70 -7.98 5.94
CA GLY A 154 -11.39 -9.31 5.44
C GLY A 154 -11.99 -10.46 6.27
N GLN A 155 -12.30 -10.23 7.55
CA GLN A 155 -12.94 -11.23 8.42
C GLN A 155 -14.37 -11.59 8.02
N SER A 156 -14.98 -10.81 7.12
CA SER A 156 -16.31 -11.11 6.58
C SER A 156 -16.27 -12.18 5.49
N ALA A 157 -15.10 -12.44 4.89
CA ALA A 157 -14.96 -13.45 3.86
C ALA A 157 -15.22 -14.86 4.43
N PRO A 158 -15.96 -15.73 3.71
CA PRO A 158 -16.20 -17.10 4.15
C PRO A 158 -14.94 -17.96 4.14
N GLY A 159 -14.95 -19.08 4.87
CA GLY A 159 -13.89 -20.10 4.81
C GLY A 159 -12.49 -19.55 5.07
N ASP A 160 -11.55 -19.81 4.16
CA ASP A 160 -10.13 -19.46 4.30
C ASP A 160 -9.85 -17.95 4.23
N GLY A 161 -10.85 -17.10 4.00
CA GLY A 161 -10.70 -15.66 3.88
C GLY A 161 -10.20 -15.21 2.51
N ILE A 162 -9.69 -13.98 2.44
CA ILE A 162 -9.35 -13.33 1.17
C ILE A 162 -7.87 -12.98 1.07
N CYS A 163 -7.28 -13.24 -0.10
CA CYS A 163 -5.92 -12.86 -0.44
C CYS A 163 -5.94 -11.99 -1.70
N VAL A 164 -5.26 -10.85 -1.66
CA VAL A 164 -5.00 -10.03 -2.85
C VAL A 164 -3.60 -10.38 -3.34
N ALA A 165 -3.48 -10.68 -4.63
CA ALA A 165 -2.20 -11.07 -5.22
C ALA A 165 -1.98 -10.56 -6.64
N GLY A 166 -0.74 -10.70 -7.12
CA GLY A 166 -0.35 -10.41 -8.50
C GLY A 166 0.22 -9.01 -8.71
N GLU A 167 -0.32 -8.03 -8.00
CA GLU A 167 0.09 -6.62 -8.06
C GLU A 167 0.00 -5.96 -6.68
N SER A 168 0.53 -4.74 -6.58
CA SER A 168 0.53 -3.96 -5.36
C SER A 168 -0.81 -3.26 -5.10
N VAL A 169 -1.16 -3.14 -3.82
CA VAL A 169 -2.24 -2.27 -3.37
C VAL A 169 -1.62 -0.98 -2.83
N TRP A 170 -1.94 0.15 -3.46
CA TRP A 170 -1.39 1.46 -3.09
C TRP A 170 -2.41 2.27 -2.31
N LEU A 171 -2.02 2.69 -1.11
CA LEU A 171 -2.78 3.59 -0.25
C LEU A 171 -2.26 5.00 -0.48
N ASN A 172 -2.96 5.79 -1.29
CA ASN A 172 -2.58 7.17 -1.63
C ASN A 172 -3.58 8.16 -1.02
N THR A 173 -3.91 7.93 0.25
CA THR A 173 -4.94 8.67 0.98
C THR A 173 -4.78 8.47 2.49
N HIS A 174 -5.67 9.08 3.28
CA HIS A 174 -5.75 8.93 4.72
C HIS A 174 -7.01 8.16 5.15
N ASP A 175 -7.10 7.82 6.43
CA ASP A 175 -8.23 7.11 7.04
C ASP A 175 -8.59 5.76 6.39
N VAL A 176 -7.58 4.90 6.27
CA VAL A 176 -7.71 3.54 5.73
C VAL A 176 -7.56 2.51 6.85
N VAL A 177 -8.56 1.67 7.02
CA VAL A 177 -8.53 0.55 7.98
C VAL A 177 -8.60 -0.76 7.20
N ILE A 178 -7.56 -1.58 7.28
CA ILE A 178 -7.51 -2.89 6.63
C ILE A 178 -7.31 -3.95 7.70
N ARG A 179 -8.18 -4.97 7.73
CA ARG A 179 -8.09 -6.04 8.73
C ARG A 179 -8.33 -7.40 8.10
N PHE A 180 -7.62 -8.41 8.63
CA PHE A 180 -7.80 -9.82 8.28
C PHE A 180 -7.70 -10.12 6.76
N MET A 181 -6.87 -9.34 6.07
CA MET A 181 -6.55 -9.53 4.65
C MET A 181 -5.18 -10.19 4.54
N ARG A 182 -4.94 -10.94 3.46
CA ARG A 182 -3.59 -11.36 3.04
C ARG A 182 -3.20 -10.62 1.78
N PHE A 183 -1.96 -10.15 1.72
CA PHE A 183 -1.39 -9.51 0.53
C PHE A 183 -0.17 -10.31 0.08
N ARG A 184 -0.12 -10.68 -1.20
CA ARG A 184 0.99 -11.42 -1.78
C ARG A 184 1.35 -10.83 -3.13
N ARG A 185 2.50 -10.18 -3.25
CA ARG A 185 2.91 -9.54 -4.50
C ARG A 185 2.87 -10.50 -5.71
N GLY A 186 3.18 -11.78 -5.49
CA GLY A 186 3.18 -12.76 -6.56
C GLY A 186 4.44 -12.64 -7.40
N ALA A 187 4.34 -12.07 -8.60
CA ALA A 187 5.41 -12.05 -9.60
C ALA A 187 6.53 -11.05 -9.25
N THR A 188 7.78 -11.51 -9.31
CA THR A 188 8.98 -10.69 -9.13
C THR A 188 9.43 -10.10 -10.46
N ASP A 189 8.75 -9.07 -10.95
CA ASP A 189 9.25 -8.26 -12.06
C ASP A 189 10.46 -7.43 -11.58
N VAL A 190 11.52 -7.38 -12.40
CA VAL A 190 12.72 -6.60 -12.11
C VAL A 190 12.47 -5.10 -12.20
N THR A 191 11.54 -4.68 -13.07
CA THR A 191 11.14 -3.28 -13.24
C THR A 191 10.20 -2.79 -12.15
N ARG A 192 9.51 -3.70 -11.47
CA ARG A 192 8.48 -3.37 -10.47
C ARG A 192 8.69 -4.20 -9.22
N ARG A 193 9.41 -3.59 -8.27
CA ARG A 193 9.84 -4.20 -6.99
C ARG A 193 9.10 -3.66 -5.77
N ASP A 194 7.92 -3.09 -5.99
CA ASP A 194 7.07 -2.56 -4.92
C ASP A 194 6.65 -3.65 -3.92
N ASP A 195 6.24 -3.26 -2.72
CA ASP A 195 5.64 -4.19 -1.76
C ASP A 195 4.23 -4.64 -2.18
N ALA A 196 3.74 -5.73 -1.59
CA ALA A 196 2.37 -6.20 -1.85
C ALA A 196 1.31 -5.17 -1.42
N ILE A 197 1.62 -4.38 -0.41
CA ILE A 197 0.85 -3.22 0.04
C ILE A 197 1.82 -2.07 0.30
N GLY A 198 1.50 -0.88 -0.19
CA GLY A 198 2.38 0.29 -0.11
C GLY A 198 1.65 1.55 -0.55
N GLY A 199 2.33 2.41 -1.31
CA GLY A 199 1.82 3.70 -1.76
C GLY A 199 2.34 4.86 -0.92
N ASN A 200 1.67 6.00 -1.01
CA ASN A 200 2.01 7.22 -0.28
C ASN A 200 0.84 7.60 0.66
N PRO A 201 0.68 6.89 1.80
CA PRO A 201 -0.36 7.21 2.75
C PRO A 201 -0.11 8.59 3.36
N VAL A 202 -1.20 9.27 3.70
CA VAL A 202 -1.17 10.65 4.20
C VAL A 202 -1.51 10.64 5.69
N GLY A 203 -0.76 11.41 6.49
CA GLY A 203 -0.91 11.52 7.95
C GLY A 203 0.23 10.91 8.75
#